data_AF-E2BW73-F1
#
_entry.id   AF-E2BW73-F1
#
_cell.length_a   1.000
_cell.length_b   1.000
_cell.length_c   1.000
_cell.angle_alpha   90.00
_cell.angle_beta   90.00
_cell.angle_gamma   90.00
#
_symmetry.space_group_name_H-M   'P 1'
#
loop_
_entity.id
_entity.type
_entity.pdbx_description
1 polymer ?
#
loop_
_entity_poly.entity_id
_entity_poly.type
_entity_poly.pdbx_seq_one_letter_code
_entity_poly.pdbx_strand_id
1 'polypeptide(L)'
;MATPKTWAKIQPVENPLNLSDITTEQLDVRMQEMKLNEYLNDDNRSIIQANKEKDEVSDADNDEVIANILQDQFNEEHDIMLKRIEEKVNRDSKVSISYTNYRTSSYDTKDEDNIDSDSGNNRDFDRFVSIEKEQASIPCCGYKKVEGGSQIVTKHDILRSSRLNACRVLQFPPGISTGDTGGFDVKLDNKVFNILRAHSQAQRKKGKPSPKSKTHPK
;
A
#
# COMPACT_ATOMS: atom_id res chain seq x y z
N MET A 1 35.06 -59.41 -12.96
CA MET A 1 35.99 -58.26 -12.94
C MET A 1 35.39 -57.19 -13.85
N ALA A 2 34.74 -56.17 -13.29
CA ALA A 2 34.08 -55.11 -14.08
C ALA A 2 35.03 -53.92 -14.23
N THR A 3 35.25 -53.46 -15.46
CA THR A 3 36.08 -52.30 -15.77
C THR A 3 35.33 -51.00 -15.42
N PRO A 4 36.01 -49.99 -14.84
CA PRO A 4 35.37 -48.73 -14.51
C PRO A 4 35.04 -47.95 -15.79
N LYS A 5 33.83 -47.39 -15.81
CA LYS A 5 33.29 -46.55 -16.88
C LYS A 5 34.14 -45.28 -17.00
N THR A 6 34.94 -45.17 -18.06
CA THR A 6 35.75 -43.99 -18.34
C THR A 6 34.85 -42.86 -18.86
N TRP A 7 34.96 -41.67 -18.27
CA TRP A 7 34.23 -40.47 -18.70
C TRP A 7 34.46 -40.14 -20.19
N ALA A 8 33.45 -39.53 -20.81
CA ALA A 8 33.44 -39.20 -22.23
C ALA A 8 34.63 -38.30 -22.62
N LYS A 9 35.17 -38.52 -23.82
CA LYS A 9 36.29 -37.74 -24.38
C LYS A 9 35.82 -36.30 -24.63
N ILE A 10 36.39 -35.34 -23.90
CA ILE A 10 36.04 -33.92 -23.99
C ILE A 10 36.60 -33.38 -25.31
N GLN A 11 35.76 -32.77 -26.14
CA GLN A 11 36.18 -32.10 -27.38
C GLN A 11 37.01 -30.86 -27.01
N PRO A 12 38.18 -30.63 -27.64
CA PRO A 12 38.94 -29.40 -27.43
C PRO A 12 38.14 -28.21 -27.96
N VAL A 13 37.87 -27.23 -27.10
CA VAL A 13 37.21 -25.97 -27.47
C VAL A 13 38.18 -25.16 -28.31
N GLU A 14 37.77 -24.75 -29.52
CA GLU A 14 38.66 -24.16 -30.54
C GLU A 14 39.25 -22.79 -30.17
N ASN A 15 38.85 -22.17 -29.05
CA ASN A 15 39.52 -21.02 -28.45
C ASN A 15 39.23 -20.98 -26.93
N PRO A 16 40.09 -21.55 -26.06
CA PRO A 16 39.93 -21.37 -24.62
C PRO A 16 40.23 -19.92 -24.26
N LEU A 17 39.20 -19.17 -23.89
CA LEU A 17 39.36 -17.82 -23.33
C LEU A 17 40.11 -17.95 -22.00
N ASN A 18 41.28 -17.32 -21.88
CA ASN A 18 42.01 -17.29 -20.63
C ASN A 18 41.26 -16.38 -19.64
N LEU A 19 41.17 -16.82 -18.38
CA LEU A 19 40.49 -16.07 -17.32
C LEU A 19 41.12 -14.68 -17.10
N SER A 20 42.42 -14.53 -17.43
CA SER A 20 43.15 -13.26 -17.36
C SER A 20 42.81 -12.28 -18.48
N ASP A 21 42.18 -12.73 -19.56
CA ASP A 21 41.76 -11.87 -20.68
C ASP A 21 40.33 -11.32 -20.47
N ILE A 22 39.59 -11.88 -19.50
CA ILE A 22 38.28 -11.37 -19.09
C ILE A 22 38.52 -10.24 -18.10
N THR A 23 38.56 -9.02 -18.62
CA THR A 23 38.60 -7.83 -17.77
C THR A 23 37.26 -7.69 -17.01
N THR A 24 37.30 -7.15 -15.80
CA THR A 24 36.08 -6.90 -15.00
C THR A 24 35.06 -6.08 -15.77
N GLU A 25 35.53 -5.12 -16.57
CA GLU A 25 34.71 -4.29 -17.45
C GLU A 25 33.93 -5.12 -18.48
N GLN A 26 34.56 -6.10 -19.14
CA GLN A 26 33.86 -6.98 -20.09
C GLN A 26 32.85 -7.92 -19.43
N LEU A 27 33.09 -8.28 -18.16
CA LEU A 27 32.18 -9.10 -17.38
C LEU A 27 30.95 -8.28 -16.94
N ASP A 28 31.16 -7.03 -16.54
CA ASP A 28 30.09 -6.10 -16.18
C ASP A 28 29.19 -5.79 -17.39
N VAL A 29 29.79 -5.53 -18.56
CA VAL A 29 29.05 -5.33 -19.82
C VAL A 29 28.21 -6.57 -20.15
N ARG A 30 28.78 -7.78 -20.07
CA ARG A 30 28.05 -9.01 -20.35
C ARG A 30 26.93 -9.28 -19.35
N MET A 31 27.13 -8.96 -18.07
CA MET A 31 26.08 -9.06 -17.05
C MET A 31 24.95 -8.06 -17.31
N GLN A 32 25.27 -6.82 -17.68
CA GLN A 32 24.28 -5.82 -18.05
C GLN A 32 23.48 -6.26 -19.28
N GLU A 33 24.15 -6.79 -20.31
CA GLU A 33 23.49 -7.34 -21.50
C GLU A 33 22.58 -8.53 -21.18
N MET A 34 23.02 -9.44 -20.31
CA MET A 34 22.20 -10.57 -19.87
C MET A 34 20.98 -10.13 -19.08
N LYS A 35 21.14 -9.21 -18.13
CA LYS A 35 20.02 -8.61 -17.38
C LYS A 35 19.07 -7.92 -18.33
N LEU A 36 19.58 -7.10 -19.25
CA LEU A 36 18.76 -6.40 -20.26
C LEU A 36 17.95 -7.40 -21.09
N ASN A 37 18.57 -8.50 -21.53
CA ASN A 37 17.87 -9.56 -22.27
C ASN A 37 16.84 -10.32 -21.43
N GLU A 38 17.07 -10.50 -20.13
CA GLU A 38 16.12 -11.08 -19.18
C GLU A 38 14.90 -10.17 -18.97
N TYR A 39 15.11 -8.84 -18.92
CA TYR A 39 14.02 -7.86 -18.88
C TYR A 39 13.26 -7.75 -20.21
N LEU A 40 13.91 -8.06 -21.34
CA LEU A 40 13.35 -8.03 -22.70
C LEU A 40 12.58 -9.31 -23.09
N ASN A 41 11.75 -9.87 -22.21
CA ASN A 41 10.65 -10.72 -22.65
C ASN A 41 9.70 -9.90 -23.57
N ASP A 42 9.16 -10.53 -24.62
CA ASP A 42 8.47 -9.84 -25.74
C ASP A 42 7.35 -8.86 -25.30
N ASP A 43 6.74 -9.08 -24.13
CA ASP A 43 5.71 -8.19 -23.57
C ASP A 43 6.26 -6.84 -23.03
N ASN A 44 7.51 -6.81 -22.53
CA ASN A 44 8.13 -5.62 -21.91
C ASN A 44 8.77 -4.67 -22.92
N ARG A 45 8.99 -5.12 -24.16
CA ARG A 45 9.67 -4.35 -25.22
C ARG A 45 8.90 -3.07 -25.57
N SER A 46 7.57 -3.14 -25.52
CA SER A 46 6.68 -2.01 -25.80
C SER A 46 6.69 -0.95 -24.68
N ILE A 47 6.80 -1.39 -23.42
CA ILE A 47 6.83 -0.53 -22.23
C ILE A 47 8.17 0.18 -22.12
N ILE A 48 9.27 -0.52 -22.38
CA ILE A 48 10.62 0.08 -22.36
C ILE A 48 10.78 1.09 -23.52
N GLN A 49 10.20 0.82 -24.69
CA GLN A 49 10.26 1.76 -25.82
C GLN A 49 9.45 3.05 -25.55
N ALA A 50 8.32 2.94 -24.85
CA ALA A 50 7.53 4.10 -24.40
C ALA A 50 8.18 4.88 -23.24
N ASN A 51 8.98 4.23 -22.40
CA ASN A 51 9.75 4.89 -21.34
C ASN A 51 11.07 5.49 -21.86
N LYS A 52 11.69 4.87 -22.87
CA LYS A 52 12.88 5.40 -23.53
C LYS A 52 12.61 6.73 -24.27
N GLU A 53 11.39 6.95 -24.76
CA GLU A 53 10.96 8.25 -25.30
C GLU A 53 10.73 9.32 -24.21
N LYS A 54 10.65 8.95 -22.93
CA LYS A 54 10.60 9.90 -21.80
C LYS A 54 11.97 10.17 -21.17
N ASP A 55 12.91 9.26 -21.34
CA ASP A 55 14.27 9.36 -20.78
C ASP A 55 15.31 9.88 -21.79
N GLU A 56 14.92 10.12 -23.05
CA GLU A 56 15.77 10.91 -23.95
C GLU A 56 15.68 12.40 -23.57
N VAL A 57 16.76 12.85 -22.92
CA VAL A 57 17.14 14.24 -22.65
C VAL A 57 16.52 14.85 -21.38
N SER A 58 16.88 14.32 -20.22
CA SER A 58 17.30 15.19 -19.12
C SER A 58 18.82 15.15 -19.10
N ASP A 59 19.45 16.22 -19.56
CA ASP A 59 20.90 16.38 -19.59
C ASP A 59 21.53 15.86 -18.28
N ALA A 60 22.51 14.98 -18.41
CA ALA A 60 23.39 14.55 -17.31
C ALA A 60 24.34 15.69 -16.85
N ASP A 61 23.89 16.94 -16.97
CA ASP A 61 24.60 18.16 -16.63
C ASP A 61 24.37 18.57 -15.17
N ASN A 62 23.49 17.86 -14.45
CA ASN A 62 23.22 18.08 -13.04
C ASN A 62 23.71 16.89 -12.20
N ASP A 63 24.87 17.05 -11.57
CA ASP A 63 25.47 16.09 -10.63
C ASP A 63 24.49 15.62 -9.54
N GLU A 64 23.53 16.48 -9.16
CA GLU A 64 22.48 16.15 -8.20
C GLU A 64 21.57 15.01 -8.70
N VAL A 65 21.20 15.04 -9.99
CA VAL A 65 20.32 14.01 -10.59
C VAL A 65 21.06 12.68 -10.65
N ILE A 66 22.33 12.69 -11.04
CA ILE A 66 23.18 11.49 -11.09
C ILE A 66 23.35 10.89 -9.69
N ALA A 67 23.63 11.73 -8.69
CA ALA A 67 23.77 11.30 -7.31
C ALA A 67 22.49 10.63 -6.77
N ASN A 68 21.33 11.21 -7.06
CA ASN A 68 20.04 10.63 -6.65
C ASN A 68 19.80 9.28 -7.32
N ILE A 69 20.02 9.18 -8.64
CA ILE A 69 19.86 7.90 -9.37
C ILE A 69 20.80 6.82 -8.81
N LEU A 70 22.07 7.14 -8.55
CA LEU A 70 23.03 6.21 -7.97
C LEU A 70 22.64 5.78 -6.55
N GLN A 71 22.14 6.73 -5.75
CA GLN A 71 21.68 6.44 -4.39
C GLN A 71 20.48 5.51 -4.39
N ASP A 72 19.53 5.71 -5.31
CA ASP A 72 18.35 4.86 -5.46
C ASP A 72 18.74 3.43 -5.88
N GLN A 73 19.65 3.28 -6.84
CA GLN A 73 20.18 1.97 -7.24
C GLN A 73 20.88 1.25 -6.09
N PHE A 74 21.68 1.97 -5.31
CA PHE A 74 22.36 1.41 -4.15
C PHE A 74 21.37 0.96 -3.06
N ASN A 75 20.34 1.78 -2.80
CA ASN A 75 19.28 1.44 -1.85
C ASN A 75 18.53 0.17 -2.27
N GLU A 76 18.23 0.01 -3.56
CA GLU A 76 17.58 -1.19 -4.09
C GLU A 76 18.45 -2.44 -3.91
N GLU A 77 19.75 -2.37 -4.25
CA GLU A 77 20.67 -3.50 -4.07
C GLU A 77 20.77 -3.91 -2.59
N HIS A 78 20.86 -2.93 -1.70
CA HIS A 78 20.89 -3.16 -0.26
C HIS A 78 19.62 -3.86 0.24
N ASP A 79 18.45 -3.41 -0.21
CA ASP A 79 17.17 -4.01 0.18
C ASP A 79 17.03 -5.45 -0.34
N ILE A 80 17.51 -5.74 -1.55
CA ILE A 80 17.59 -7.11 -2.12
C ILE A 80 18.55 -7.98 -1.29
N MET A 81 19.72 -7.46 -0.92
CA MET A 81 20.67 -8.17 -0.07
C MET A 81 20.04 -8.53 1.28
N LEU A 82 19.35 -7.59 1.93
CA LEU A 82 18.65 -7.84 3.18
C LEU A 82 17.57 -8.93 3.02
N LYS A 83 16.79 -8.91 1.93
CA LYS A 83 15.78 -9.95 1.63
C LYS A 83 16.42 -11.33 1.53
N ARG A 84 17.55 -11.46 0.83
CA ARG A 84 18.28 -12.75 0.72
C ARG A 84 18.81 -13.24 2.07
N ILE A 85 19.29 -12.34 2.92
CA ILE A 85 19.76 -12.68 4.27
C ILE A 85 18.58 -13.13 5.14
N GLU A 86 17.46 -12.41 5.07
CA GLU A 86 16.22 -12.72 5.76
C GLU A 86 15.73 -14.13 5.42
N GLU A 87 15.60 -14.43 4.12
CA GLU A 87 15.19 -15.75 3.62
C GLU A 87 16.15 -16.86 4.07
N LYS A 88 17.46 -16.60 4.04
CA LYS A 88 18.47 -17.56 4.47
C LYS A 88 18.37 -17.87 5.97
N VAL A 89 18.11 -16.85 6.80
CA VAL A 89 17.98 -16.99 8.26
C VAL A 89 16.66 -17.67 8.62
N ASN A 90 15.58 -17.38 7.89
CA ASN A 90 14.25 -17.87 8.21
C ASN A 90 13.95 -19.28 7.68
N ARG A 91 14.75 -19.82 6.76
CA ARG A 91 14.49 -21.06 6.01
C ARG A 91 13.85 -22.20 6.82
N ASP A 92 14.52 -22.67 7.88
CA ASP A 92 14.07 -23.83 8.67
C ASP A 92 13.62 -23.44 10.10
N SER A 93 13.52 -22.14 10.38
CA SER A 93 13.17 -21.64 11.71
C SER A 93 11.66 -21.61 11.92
N LYS A 94 11.20 -22.08 13.08
CA LYS A 94 9.78 -21.94 13.49
C LYS A 94 9.38 -20.50 13.81
N VAL A 95 10.36 -19.62 13.98
CA VAL A 95 10.19 -18.20 14.25
C VAL A 95 10.98 -17.42 13.22
N SER A 96 10.31 -16.55 12.47
CA SER A 96 10.94 -15.67 11.49
C SER A 96 11.38 -14.35 12.11
N ILE A 97 12.47 -13.81 11.60
CA ILE A 97 12.99 -12.47 11.92
C ILE A 97 12.85 -11.64 10.65
N SER A 98 12.37 -10.40 10.76
CA SER A 98 12.27 -9.48 9.64
C SER A 98 13.30 -8.36 9.75
N TYR A 99 13.88 -7.96 8.62
CA TYR A 99 14.81 -6.83 8.54
C TYR A 99 14.17 -5.57 7.94
N THR A 100 12.85 -5.46 8.00
CA THR A 100 12.06 -4.35 7.43
C THR A 100 12.49 -2.98 7.95
N ASN A 101 12.93 -2.88 9.21
CA ASN A 101 13.39 -1.63 9.82
C ASN A 101 14.72 -1.11 9.26
N TYR A 102 15.46 -1.96 8.53
CA TYR A 102 16.76 -1.61 7.94
C TYR A 102 16.66 -1.34 6.44
N ARG A 103 15.47 -1.49 5.84
CA ARG A 103 15.26 -1.19 4.42
C ARG A 103 15.06 0.31 4.23
N THR A 104 15.64 0.85 3.16
CA THR A 104 15.51 2.28 2.86
C THR A 104 14.12 2.58 2.28
N SER A 105 13.56 1.66 1.50
CA SER A 105 12.16 1.74 1.09
C SER A 105 11.23 1.28 2.21
N SER A 106 10.45 2.21 2.78
CA SER A 106 9.32 1.87 3.65
C SER A 106 8.11 1.34 2.88
N TYR A 107 8.15 1.40 1.54
CA TYR A 107 7.14 0.81 0.69
C TYR A 107 7.60 -0.59 0.36
N ASP A 108 7.01 -1.54 1.08
CA ASP A 108 6.83 -2.90 0.60
C ASP A 108 6.34 -2.77 -0.85
N THR A 109 7.22 -3.00 -1.83
CA THR A 109 6.80 -3.44 -3.16
C THR A 109 6.09 -4.74 -2.87
N LYS A 110 4.80 -4.63 -2.53
CA LYS A 110 3.92 -5.76 -2.36
C LYS A 110 4.15 -6.57 -3.61
N ASP A 111 4.62 -7.80 -3.43
CA ASP A 111 4.77 -8.74 -4.52
C ASP A 111 3.46 -8.66 -5.35
N GLU A 112 3.54 -8.03 -6.52
CA GLU A 112 2.44 -7.84 -7.49
C GLU A 112 2.04 -9.20 -8.13
N ASP A 113 2.49 -10.31 -7.55
CA ASP A 113 2.22 -11.68 -7.99
C ASP A 113 1.11 -12.35 -7.16
N ASN A 114 0.37 -11.59 -6.34
CA ASN A 114 -0.85 -12.08 -5.68
C ASN A 114 -1.94 -11.00 -5.56
N ILE A 115 -2.16 -10.25 -6.64
CA ILE A 115 -3.43 -9.55 -6.83
C ILE A 115 -4.25 -10.45 -7.74
N ASP A 116 -5.04 -11.31 -7.10
CA ASP A 116 -6.25 -11.87 -7.70
C ASP A 116 -7.07 -10.69 -8.23
N SER A 117 -6.92 -10.48 -9.54
CA SER A 117 -7.51 -9.39 -10.31
C SER A 117 -8.97 -9.73 -10.57
N ASP A 118 -9.78 -9.72 -9.51
CA ASP A 118 -11.23 -9.64 -9.60
C ASP A 118 -11.82 -9.03 -8.32
N SER A 119 -11.86 -7.70 -8.24
CA SER A 119 -13.05 -6.94 -7.84
C SER A 119 -12.70 -5.47 -7.56
N GLY A 120 -13.03 -4.61 -8.53
CA GLY A 120 -13.56 -3.28 -8.27
C GLY A 120 -12.58 -2.19 -7.82
N ASN A 121 -12.21 -1.36 -8.78
CA ASN A 121 -11.58 -0.03 -8.68
C ASN A 121 -12.44 1.01 -7.91
N ASN A 122 -13.01 0.65 -6.76
CA ASN A 122 -13.93 1.45 -5.93
C ASN A 122 -13.82 1.08 -4.45
N ARG A 123 -12.64 0.68 -3.97
CA ARG A 123 -12.42 0.55 -2.53
C ARG A 123 -12.34 1.96 -1.97
N ASP A 124 -13.40 2.40 -1.30
CA ASP A 124 -13.40 3.70 -0.65
C ASP A 124 -12.17 3.80 0.27
N PHE A 125 -11.40 4.87 0.11
CA PHE A 125 -10.20 5.14 0.90
C PHE A 125 -10.51 5.25 2.41
N ASP A 126 -11.75 5.65 2.73
CA ASP A 126 -12.24 5.79 4.10
C ASP A 126 -13.46 4.89 4.33
N ARG A 127 -13.42 4.15 5.45
CA ARG A 127 -14.50 3.31 5.95
C ARG A 127 -15.81 4.08 6.11
N PHE A 128 -15.77 5.37 6.47
CA PHE A 128 -16.97 6.18 6.64
C PHE A 128 -17.73 6.40 5.33
N VAL A 129 -17.02 6.58 4.22
CA VAL A 129 -17.63 6.74 2.89
C VAL A 129 -18.39 5.47 2.49
N SER A 130 -17.83 4.29 2.76
CA SER A 130 -18.52 3.03 2.53
C SER A 130 -19.79 2.89 3.37
N ILE A 131 -19.76 3.31 4.63
CA ILE A 131 -20.92 3.26 5.53
C ILE A 131 -22.04 4.18 5.02
N GLU A 132 -21.70 5.39 4.55
CA GLU A 132 -22.68 6.33 3.99
C GLU A 132 -23.30 5.82 2.68
N LYS A 133 -22.48 5.23 1.79
CA LYS A 133 -22.96 4.56 0.57
C LYS A 133 -23.89 3.39 0.91
N GLU A 134 -23.51 2.55 1.87
CA GLU A 134 -24.37 1.47 2.35
C GLU A 134 -25.69 2.02 2.92
N GLN A 135 -25.64 3.18 3.58
CA GLN A 135 -26.80 3.89 4.10
C GLN A 135 -27.77 4.34 3.00
N ALA A 136 -27.23 5.00 1.98
CA ALA A 136 -27.98 5.48 0.82
C ALA A 136 -28.58 4.33 -0.02
N SER A 137 -28.00 3.13 0.07
CA SER A 137 -28.48 1.95 -0.64
C SER A 137 -29.84 1.42 -0.15
N ILE A 138 -30.35 1.83 1.03
CA ILE A 138 -31.68 1.38 1.50
C ILE A 138 -32.76 2.24 0.84
N PRO A 139 -33.69 1.64 0.08
CA PRO A 139 -34.79 2.37 -0.55
C PRO A 139 -35.74 3.01 0.48
N CYS A 140 -36.58 3.92 0.02
CA CYS A 140 -37.55 4.64 0.88
C CYS A 140 -38.50 3.70 1.64
N CYS A 141 -38.74 2.47 1.17
CA CYS A 141 -39.54 1.46 1.87
C CYS A 141 -38.91 0.96 3.19
N GLY A 142 -37.68 1.36 3.52
CA GLY A 142 -37.10 1.21 4.86
C GLY A 142 -36.29 -0.06 5.11
N TYR A 143 -36.23 -0.96 4.12
CA TYR A 143 -35.44 -2.18 4.19
C TYR A 143 -34.87 -2.58 2.82
N LYS A 144 -33.80 -3.37 2.82
CA LYS A 144 -33.26 -4.04 1.63
C LYS A 144 -33.11 -5.54 1.91
N LYS A 145 -33.33 -6.38 0.89
CA LYS A 145 -33.01 -7.80 0.95
C LYS A 145 -31.58 -7.98 0.43
N VAL A 146 -30.76 -8.73 1.14
CA VAL A 146 -29.41 -9.09 0.67
C VAL A 146 -29.55 -10.07 -0.50
N GLU A 147 -28.66 -9.97 -1.49
CA GLU A 147 -28.56 -10.95 -2.59
C GLU A 147 -28.42 -12.36 -2.00
N GLY A 148 -29.47 -13.18 -2.15
CA GLY A 148 -29.64 -14.45 -1.43
C GLY A 148 -30.96 -14.57 -0.66
N GLY A 149 -31.74 -13.49 -0.55
CA GLY A 149 -33.16 -13.52 -0.18
C GLY A 149 -33.50 -13.84 1.29
N SER A 150 -32.54 -14.34 2.08
CA SER A 150 -32.74 -14.79 3.46
C SER A 150 -32.59 -13.68 4.51
N GLN A 151 -31.77 -12.66 4.24
CA GLN A 151 -31.46 -11.60 5.21
C GLN A 151 -32.06 -10.25 4.79
N ILE A 152 -32.79 -9.63 5.72
CA ILE A 152 -33.36 -8.29 5.55
C ILE A 152 -32.55 -7.32 6.39
N VAL A 153 -31.97 -6.30 5.75
CA VAL A 153 -31.27 -5.20 6.41
C VAL A 153 -32.20 -4.00 6.48
N THR A 154 -32.36 -3.43 7.66
CA THR A 154 -33.23 -2.27 7.88
C THR A 154 -32.42 -1.07 8.36
N LYS A 155 -33.06 0.11 8.33
CA LYS A 155 -32.48 1.33 8.93
C LYS A 155 -32.27 1.22 10.44
N HIS A 156 -32.92 0.26 11.11
CA HIS A 156 -32.90 0.09 12.57
C HIS A 156 -31.95 -1.01 13.04
N ASP A 157 -31.11 -1.55 12.15
CA ASP A 157 -30.07 -2.49 12.55
C ASP A 157 -29.10 -1.82 13.54
N ILE A 158 -28.83 -2.49 14.66
CA ILE A 158 -28.01 -2.01 15.77
C ILE A 158 -26.59 -1.68 15.28
N LEU A 159 -25.99 -2.56 14.46
CA LEU A 159 -24.61 -2.37 13.98
C LEU A 159 -24.52 -1.17 13.03
N ARG A 160 -25.53 -1.03 12.16
CA ARG A 160 -25.64 0.06 11.20
C ARG A 160 -25.87 1.40 11.90
N SER A 161 -26.79 1.44 12.86
CA SER A 161 -27.04 2.61 13.71
C SER A 161 -25.77 3.00 14.48
N SER A 162 -25.02 2.03 15.01
CA SER A 162 -23.79 2.28 15.78
C SER A 162 -22.67 2.88 14.94
N ARG A 163 -22.49 2.39 13.70
CA ARG A 163 -21.55 2.96 12.73
C ARG A 163 -21.96 4.37 12.31
N LEU A 164 -23.23 4.58 11.99
CA LEU A 164 -23.75 5.91 11.63
C LEU A 164 -23.63 6.93 12.78
N ASN A 165 -23.80 6.48 14.02
CA ASN A 165 -23.59 7.33 15.18
C ASN A 165 -22.13 7.78 15.29
N ALA A 166 -21.18 6.88 15.01
CA ALA A 166 -19.76 7.24 14.98
C ALA A 166 -19.47 8.30 13.89
N CYS A 167 -20.00 8.12 12.67
CA CYS A 167 -19.88 9.15 11.61
C CYS A 167 -20.44 10.50 12.07
N ARG A 168 -21.62 10.49 12.70
CA ARG A 168 -22.31 11.71 13.14
C ARG A 168 -21.60 12.46 14.27
N VAL A 169 -20.80 11.77 15.10
CA VAL A 169 -20.03 12.42 16.17
C VAL A 169 -18.99 13.39 15.61
N LEU A 170 -18.39 13.07 14.46
CA LEU A 170 -17.43 13.95 13.78
C LEU A 170 -18.05 15.30 13.39
N GLN A 171 -19.38 15.35 13.21
CA GLN A 171 -20.14 16.53 12.81
C GLN A 171 -20.69 17.33 14.02
N PHE A 172 -20.41 16.91 15.25
CA PHE A 172 -20.91 17.59 16.44
C PHE A 172 -20.16 18.91 16.70
N PRO A 173 -20.84 20.07 16.85
CA PRO A 173 -20.18 21.32 17.24
C PRO A 173 -19.96 21.33 18.77
N PRO A 174 -18.88 21.85 19.35
CA PRO A 174 -17.75 22.63 18.79
C PRO A 174 -16.63 21.80 18.12
N GLY A 175 -16.92 20.61 17.62
CA GLY A 175 -15.94 19.64 17.14
C GLY A 175 -15.47 18.80 18.31
N ILE A 176 -15.75 17.50 18.30
CA ILE A 176 -15.16 16.56 19.27
C ILE A 176 -13.91 15.99 18.60
N SER A 177 -12.75 16.14 19.25
CA SER A 177 -11.49 15.56 18.77
C SER A 177 -11.51 14.05 18.97
N THR A 178 -11.96 13.32 17.96
CA THR A 178 -12.07 11.84 18.00
C THR A 178 -10.75 11.13 17.63
N GLY A 179 -9.74 11.87 17.12
CA GLY A 179 -8.48 11.30 16.63
C GLY A 179 -8.59 10.79 15.18
N ASP A 180 -7.59 10.03 14.73
CA ASP A 180 -7.63 9.35 13.44
C ASP A 180 -8.53 8.11 13.55
N THR A 181 -9.72 8.19 12.94
CA THR A 181 -10.71 7.13 12.92
C THR A 181 -10.88 6.48 11.54
N GLY A 182 -10.05 6.84 10.55
CA GLY A 182 -10.23 6.37 9.17
C GLY A 182 -9.87 4.89 8.98
N GLY A 183 -8.90 4.39 9.76
CA GLY A 183 -8.37 3.03 9.62
C GLY A 183 -9.15 1.91 10.33
N PHE A 184 -10.17 2.23 11.14
CA PHE A 184 -10.89 1.22 11.93
C PHE A 184 -12.42 1.35 11.87
N ASP A 185 -13.12 0.22 12.03
CA ASP A 185 -14.59 0.16 12.01
C ASP A 185 -15.18 0.70 13.32
N VAL A 186 -15.18 2.03 13.48
CA VAL A 186 -15.67 2.71 14.70
C VAL A 186 -17.16 2.45 14.88
N LYS A 187 -17.54 1.97 16.07
CA LYS A 187 -18.94 1.76 16.46
C LYS A 187 -19.21 2.51 17.75
N LEU A 188 -20.33 3.20 17.79
CA LEU A 188 -20.73 3.96 18.96
C LEU A 188 -22.12 3.55 19.43
N ASP A 189 -22.19 3.11 20.68
CA ASP A 189 -23.45 2.79 21.33
C ASP A 189 -24.40 3.98 21.35
N ASN A 190 -25.69 3.71 21.14
CA ASN A 190 -26.75 4.73 21.18
C ASN A 190 -26.72 5.54 22.49
N LYS A 191 -26.44 4.88 23.63
CA LYS A 191 -26.35 5.55 24.94
C LYS A 191 -25.23 6.60 24.96
N VAL A 192 -24.04 6.23 24.49
CA VAL A 192 -22.87 7.10 24.44
C VAL A 192 -23.10 8.24 23.44
N PHE A 193 -23.64 7.92 22.26
CA PHE A 193 -24.00 8.93 21.26
C PHE A 193 -24.94 10.01 21.83
N ASN A 194 -25.97 9.61 22.58
CA ASN A 194 -26.93 10.54 23.16
C ASN A 194 -26.29 11.43 24.23
N ILE A 195 -25.39 10.88 25.06
CA ILE A 195 -24.63 11.64 26.05
C ILE A 195 -23.74 12.68 25.36
N LEU A 196 -22.97 12.26 24.35
CA LEU A 196 -22.10 13.15 23.57
C LEU A 196 -22.89 14.24 22.87
N ARG A 197 -24.05 13.90 22.31
CA ARG A 197 -24.95 14.86 21.66
C ARG A 197 -25.47 15.90 22.66
N ALA A 198 -25.88 15.47 23.85
CA ALA A 198 -26.33 16.38 24.90
C ALA A 198 -25.20 17.30 25.37
N HIS A 199 -23.99 16.77 25.56
CA HIS A 199 -22.82 17.54 25.93
C HIS A 199 -22.44 18.57 24.85
N SER A 200 -22.37 18.16 23.59
CA SER A 200 -22.14 19.03 22.43
C SER A 200 -23.14 20.20 22.40
N GLN A 201 -24.43 19.93 22.55
CA GLN A 201 -25.45 20.97 22.57
C GLN A 201 -25.34 21.91 23.78
N ALA A 202 -24.99 21.39 24.95
CA ALA A 202 -24.77 22.21 26.15
C ALA A 202 -23.56 23.15 25.98
N GLN A 203 -22.45 22.66 25.41
CA GLN A 203 -21.27 23.47 25.12
C GLN A 203 -21.55 24.57 24.09
N ARG A 204 -22.33 24.25 23.04
CA ARG A 204 -22.79 25.26 22.06
C ARG A 204 -23.58 26.40 22.69
N LYS A 205 -24.35 26.14 23.75
CA LYS A 205 -25.11 27.18 24.47
C LYS A 205 -24.21 28.04 25.37
N LYS A 206 -23.19 27.44 25.99
CA LYS A 206 -22.22 28.16 26.83
C LYS A 206 -21.29 29.08 26.04
N GLY A 207 -20.93 28.71 24.81
CA GLY A 207 -20.07 29.51 23.93
C GLY A 207 -20.76 30.69 23.23
N LYS A 208 -22.10 30.82 23.32
CA LYS A 208 -22.81 31.98 22.77
C LYS A 208 -22.84 33.09 23.82
N PRO A 209 -22.29 34.29 23.55
CA PRO A 209 -22.42 35.41 24.48
C PRO A 209 -23.90 35.73 24.66
N SER A 210 -24.37 35.72 25.91
CA SER A 210 -25.75 36.10 26.24
C SER A 210 -26.02 37.52 25.73
N PRO A 211 -27.15 37.78 25.06
CA PRO A 211 -27.47 39.13 24.60
C PRO A 211 -27.57 40.06 25.83
N LYS A 212 -26.72 41.09 25.86
CA LYS A 212 -26.76 42.09 26.94
C LYS A 212 -28.17 42.71 26.97
N SER A 213 -28.83 42.65 28.12
CA SER A 213 -30.10 43.33 28.34
C SER A 213 -29.92 44.82 28.07
N LYS A 214 -30.67 45.38 27.12
CA LYS A 214 -30.70 46.82 26.86
C LYS A 214 -31.31 47.51 28.09
N THR A 215 -30.47 48.07 28.95
CA THR A 215 -30.90 49.00 30.00
C THR A 215 -31.34 50.30 29.33
N HIS A 216 -32.63 50.62 29.42
CA HIS A 216 -33.16 51.92 29.02
C HIS A 216 -32.70 52.98 30.04
N PRO A 217 -32.13 54.13 29.59
CA PRO A 217 -31.84 55.24 30.48
C PRO A 217 -33.15 55.90 30.93
N LYS A 218 -33.23 56.27 32.21
CA LYS A 218 -34.32 57.04 32.80
C LYS A 218 -34.24 58.50 32.43
#